data_AF-M4C4D7-F1
#
_entry.id   AF-M4C4D7-F1
#
_cell.length_a   1.000
_cell.length_b   1.000
_cell.length_c   1.000
_cell.angle_alpha   90.00
_cell.angle_beta   90.00
_cell.angle_gamma   90.00
#
_symmetry.space_group_name_H-M   'P 1'
#
loop_
_entity.id
_entity.type
_entity.pdbx_description
1 polymer ?
#
loop_
_entity_poly.entity_id
_entity_poly.type
_entity_poly.pdbx_seq_one_letter_code
_entity_poly.pdbx_strand_id
1 'polypeptide(L)'
;MAVFHLYSALNLLWILCNSACINFLQFCLYFLVRPFNNALYSYLMGWAARHQKAAGNIKIVLKDQLKYLPILGWGMRLFQFLFLRRRIDEDQEHIQQYMNGLITDQFPFWLVLFPEGTTIHKEYVTKSQAFAAREGRPKFERVLLPRTTGLRIILDAAAAVKPDIYDLTLAFPSYSGEVPSYDMGYGRKLDAEVPSMKSLVAGKQPAGSVAIHSRKFRYEDAVKDLQGFLDARWKEKEERLNYFIEHQQFSGEENMVVMELS
;
A
#
# COMPACT_ATOMS: atom_id res chain seq x y z
N MET A 1 -21.11 11.89 -5.19
CA MET A 1 -20.09 11.93 -6.28
C MET A 1 -19.30 13.24 -6.22
N ALA A 2 -18.31 13.36 -5.33
CA ALA A 2 -17.59 14.62 -5.12
C ALA A 2 -16.11 14.39 -4.84
N VAL A 3 -15.23 15.14 -5.52
CA VAL A 3 -14.03 15.85 -5.02
C VAL A 3 -13.67 16.95 -6.04
N PHE A 4 -13.25 18.13 -5.56
CA PHE A 4 -12.65 19.23 -6.32
C PHE A 4 -11.27 19.61 -5.76
N HIS A 5 -10.39 20.17 -6.59
CA HIS A 5 -9.18 20.90 -6.18
C HIS A 5 -8.97 22.17 -7.01
N LEU A 6 -8.41 23.21 -6.38
CA LEU A 6 -7.58 24.25 -7.02
C LEU A 6 -6.57 24.82 -6.00
N TYR A 7 -5.34 25.01 -6.47
CA TYR A 7 -4.17 25.57 -5.75
C TYR A 7 -3.92 27.04 -6.15
N SER A 8 -3.15 27.79 -5.36
CA SER A 8 -2.30 28.90 -5.85
C SER A 8 -1.11 29.18 -4.92
N ALA A 9 -0.04 29.74 -5.48
CA ALA A 9 1.35 29.70 -5.05
C ALA A 9 1.85 30.90 -4.21
N LEU A 10 3.06 30.70 -3.64
CA LEU A 10 4.11 31.67 -3.25
C LEU A 10 4.07 32.39 -1.88
N ASN A 11 5.07 32.04 -1.05
CA ASN A 11 5.93 32.86 -0.18
C ASN A 11 5.31 33.96 0.71
N LEU A 12 5.37 33.81 2.04
CA LEU A 12 6.29 34.57 2.93
C LEU A 12 6.10 34.17 4.41
N LEU A 13 7.13 34.48 5.21
CA LEU A 13 7.34 34.21 6.62
C LEU A 13 6.31 34.85 7.58
N TRP A 14 6.04 34.13 8.69
CA TRP A 14 5.87 34.62 10.07
C TRP A 14 4.65 35.51 10.42
N ILE A 15 3.66 34.94 11.13
CA ILE A 15 3.02 35.51 12.33
C ILE A 15 2.65 34.34 13.25
N LEU A 16 3.09 34.42 14.50
CA LEU A 16 2.79 33.50 15.59
C LEU A 16 1.33 33.64 16.06
N CYS A 17 0.84 32.55 16.67
CA CYS A 17 -0.31 32.45 17.57
C CYS A 17 -1.72 32.55 16.95
N ASN A 18 -2.29 31.38 16.59
CA ASN A 18 -3.36 30.80 17.41
C ASN A 18 -3.65 29.33 17.03
N SER A 19 -4.07 28.54 18.03
CA SER A 19 -4.50 27.13 17.95
C SER A 19 -3.42 26.05 17.71
N ALA A 20 -2.95 25.49 18.83
CA ALA A 20 -2.09 24.32 18.97
C ALA A 20 -2.66 22.98 18.42
N CYS A 21 -3.73 23.00 17.60
CA CYS A 21 -4.28 21.81 16.95
C CYS A 21 -3.90 21.68 15.46
N ILE A 22 -3.37 22.72 14.83
CA ILE A 22 -3.02 22.68 13.39
C ILE A 22 -1.60 22.13 13.17
N ASN A 23 -0.68 22.32 14.12
CA ASN A 23 0.68 21.75 14.03
C ASN A 23 0.70 20.22 14.14
N PHE A 24 -0.27 19.60 14.82
CA PHE A 24 -0.31 18.14 14.94
C PHE A 24 -0.82 17.47 13.67
N LEU A 25 -1.77 18.10 12.96
CA LEU A 25 -2.24 17.62 11.66
C LEU A 25 -1.17 17.83 10.59
N GLN A 26 -0.45 18.97 10.63
CA GLN A 26 0.72 19.23 9.80
C GLN A 26 1.87 18.26 10.12
N PHE A 27 2.08 17.91 11.40
CA PHE A 27 3.06 16.93 11.87
C PHE A 27 2.67 15.51 11.45
N CYS A 28 1.40 15.12 11.59
CA CYS A 28 0.88 13.85 11.11
C CYS A 28 0.96 13.75 9.58
N LEU A 29 0.67 14.80 8.81
CA LEU A 29 0.89 14.82 7.36
C LEU A 29 2.39 14.81 7.00
N TYR A 30 3.23 15.52 7.75
CA TYR A 30 4.69 15.51 7.59
C TYR A 30 5.32 14.16 7.93
N PHE A 31 4.79 13.40 8.91
CA PHE A 31 5.30 12.09 9.32
C PHE A 31 4.58 10.89 8.67
N LEU A 32 3.33 11.02 8.23
CA LEU A 32 2.58 9.93 7.56
C LEU A 32 2.65 10.03 6.03
N VAL A 33 2.81 11.23 5.45
CA VAL A 33 2.67 11.42 4.00
C VAL A 33 3.97 11.90 3.32
N ARG A 34 4.73 12.81 3.93
CA ARG A 34 6.05 13.22 3.38
C ARG A 34 7.13 12.12 3.31
N PRO A 35 7.15 11.05 4.14
CA PRO A 35 8.18 10.03 4.02
C PRO A 35 8.04 9.19 2.75
N PHE A 36 6.90 9.24 2.05
CA PHE A 36 6.66 8.42 0.86
C PHE A 36 7.10 9.06 -0.47
N ASN A 37 7.88 10.15 -0.43
CA ASN A 37 8.40 10.90 -1.58
C ASN A 37 7.36 11.79 -2.29
N ASN A 38 7.68 13.07 -2.48
CA ASN A 38 6.81 14.05 -3.17
C ASN A 38 6.45 13.61 -4.60
N ALA A 39 7.36 12.96 -5.32
CA ALA A 39 7.12 12.50 -6.70
C ALA A 39 6.22 11.25 -6.76
N LEU A 40 6.48 10.24 -5.91
CA LEU A 40 5.66 9.04 -5.81
C LEU A 40 4.26 9.37 -5.26
N TYR A 41 4.17 10.23 -4.24
CA TYR A 41 2.90 10.73 -3.74
C TYR A 41 2.16 11.53 -4.82
N SER A 42 2.82 12.46 -5.51
CA SER A 42 2.20 13.25 -6.59
C SER A 42 1.82 12.40 -7.79
N TYR A 43 2.52 11.30 -8.04
CA TYR A 43 2.12 10.34 -9.06
C TYR A 43 0.96 9.47 -8.62
N LEU A 44 1.02 8.81 -7.47
CA LEU A 44 -0.07 7.96 -7.01
C LEU A 44 -1.33 8.80 -6.83
N MET A 45 -1.21 10.01 -6.27
CA MET A 45 -2.31 10.96 -6.17
C MET A 45 -2.70 11.57 -7.51
N GLY A 46 -1.75 11.84 -8.42
CA GLY A 46 -2.03 12.38 -9.75
C GLY A 46 -2.64 11.34 -10.70
N TRP A 47 -2.29 10.07 -10.57
CA TRP A 47 -2.86 8.94 -11.26
C TRP A 47 -4.23 8.61 -10.66
N ALA A 48 -4.35 8.58 -9.33
CA ALA A 48 -5.62 8.45 -8.63
C ALA A 48 -6.59 9.58 -9.01
N ALA A 49 -6.10 10.82 -9.11
CA ALA A 49 -6.87 12.00 -9.52
C ALA A 49 -7.23 11.99 -11.01
N ARG A 50 -6.37 11.46 -11.88
CA ARG A 50 -6.64 11.33 -13.33
C ARG A 50 -7.64 10.24 -13.63
N HIS A 51 -7.62 9.13 -12.88
CA HIS A 51 -8.48 7.98 -13.15
C HIS A 51 -9.76 7.95 -12.33
N GLN A 52 -9.84 8.65 -11.18
CA GLN A 52 -11.05 8.74 -10.36
C GLN A 52 -11.17 10.08 -9.60
N LYS A 53 -12.39 10.60 -9.41
CA LYS A 53 -12.68 11.80 -8.59
C LYS A 53 -12.53 11.56 -7.08
N ALA A 54 -11.55 10.75 -6.68
CA ALA A 54 -11.33 10.24 -5.32
C ALA A 54 -10.01 10.76 -4.71
N ALA A 55 -9.44 11.83 -5.27
CA ALA A 55 -8.19 12.42 -4.80
C ALA A 55 -8.33 12.83 -3.32
N GLY A 56 -7.58 12.18 -2.44
CA GLY A 56 -7.49 12.53 -1.01
C GLY A 56 -8.26 11.66 -0.03
N ASN A 57 -9.15 10.76 -0.47
CA ASN A 57 -9.82 9.81 0.44
C ASN A 57 -9.25 8.41 0.32
N ILE A 58 -8.03 8.25 0.84
CA ILE A 58 -7.35 6.96 0.91
C ILE A 58 -7.63 6.33 2.26
N LYS A 59 -8.15 5.10 2.23
CA LYS A 59 -8.34 4.23 3.37
C LYS A 59 -7.33 3.09 3.27
N ILE A 60 -6.61 2.82 4.35
CA ILE A 60 -5.61 1.75 4.39
C ILE A 60 -6.08 0.69 5.37
N VAL A 61 -5.98 -0.58 4.98
CA VAL A 61 -6.25 -1.71 5.88
C VAL A 61 -5.02 -1.99 6.74
N LEU A 62 -5.18 -1.87 8.06
CA LEU A 62 -4.08 -1.92 9.03
C LEU A 62 -4.38 -2.88 10.18
N LYS A 63 -3.33 -3.28 10.92
CA LYS A 63 -3.46 -4.08 12.14
C LYS A 63 -4.09 -3.23 13.26
N ASP A 64 -5.06 -3.80 13.98
CA ASP A 64 -5.77 -3.12 15.07
C ASP A 64 -4.84 -2.50 16.12
N GLN A 65 -3.74 -3.17 16.44
CA GLN A 65 -2.76 -2.68 17.40
C GLN A 65 -2.16 -1.30 17.06
N LEU A 66 -2.10 -0.94 15.76
CA LEU A 66 -1.53 0.35 15.32
C LEU A 66 -2.36 1.55 15.78
N LYS A 67 -3.65 1.36 16.06
CA LYS A 67 -4.53 2.43 16.54
C LYS A 67 -4.20 2.91 17.96
N TYR A 68 -3.39 2.16 18.71
CA TYR A 68 -2.98 2.50 20.08
C TYR A 68 -1.61 3.18 20.15
N LEU A 69 -0.91 3.32 19.02
CA LEU A 69 0.35 4.07 19.00
C LEU A 69 0.07 5.54 19.33
N PRO A 70 0.82 6.15 20.27
CA PRO A 70 0.65 7.56 20.57
C PRO A 70 0.96 8.38 19.32
N ILE A 71 0.17 9.43 19.09
CA ILE A 71 0.27 10.33 17.94
C ILE A 71 -0.10 9.69 16.60
N LEU A 72 0.64 8.66 16.17
CA LEU A 72 0.39 7.96 14.91
C LEU A 72 -0.97 7.27 14.88
N GLY A 73 -1.34 6.59 15.96
CA GLY A 73 -2.64 5.92 16.07
C GLY A 73 -3.82 6.89 16.06
N TRP A 74 -3.65 8.09 16.62
CA TRP A 74 -4.67 9.16 16.54
C TRP A 74 -4.82 9.66 15.12
N GLY A 75 -3.71 9.90 14.42
CA GLY A 75 -3.73 10.26 13.00
C GLY A 75 -4.43 9.20 12.14
N MET A 76 -4.08 7.93 12.31
CA MET A 76 -4.70 6.82 11.57
C MET A 76 -6.22 6.71 11.81
N ARG A 77 -6.69 6.98 13.05
CA ARG A 77 -8.12 7.04 13.37
C ARG A 77 -8.80 8.25 12.72
N LEU A 78 -8.14 9.40 12.68
CA LEU A 78 -8.65 10.62 12.03
C LEU A 78 -8.82 10.42 10.51
N PHE A 79 -7.91 9.70 9.87
CA PHE A 79 -8.04 9.30 8.46
C PHE A 79 -9.08 8.19 8.23
N GLN A 80 -9.69 7.67 9.31
CA GLN A 80 -10.65 6.56 9.32
C GLN A 80 -10.11 5.31 8.61
N PHE A 81 -8.90 4.88 8.93
CA PHE A 81 -8.36 3.62 8.41
C PHE A 81 -9.14 2.40 8.94
N LEU A 82 -9.15 1.32 8.15
CA LEU A 82 -9.80 0.07 8.52
C LEU A 82 -8.84 -0.78 9.36
N PHE A 83 -9.21 -1.03 10.62
CA PHE A 83 -8.38 -1.76 11.58
C PHE A 83 -8.88 -3.19 11.76
N LEU A 84 -8.01 -4.18 11.49
CA LEU A 84 -8.34 -5.60 11.59
C LEU A 84 -7.59 -6.29 12.73
N ARG A 85 -8.29 -7.14 13.48
CA ARG A 85 -7.75 -7.91 14.62
C ARG A 85 -7.13 -9.25 14.20
N ARG A 86 -7.27 -9.64 12.92
CA ARG A 86 -6.87 -10.93 12.35
C ARG A 86 -7.70 -12.10 12.92
N ARG A 87 -8.95 -11.83 13.30
CA ARG A 87 -9.93 -12.82 13.75
C ARG A 87 -11.16 -12.68 12.88
N ILE A 88 -11.42 -13.67 12.04
CA ILE A 88 -12.48 -13.60 11.02
C ILE A 88 -13.84 -13.32 11.66
N ASP A 89 -14.15 -13.99 12.77
CA ASP A 89 -15.44 -13.87 13.46
C ASP A 89 -15.75 -12.42 13.90
N GLU A 90 -14.73 -11.67 14.31
CA GLU A 90 -14.88 -10.27 14.73
C GLU A 90 -14.73 -9.30 13.55
N ASP A 91 -13.79 -9.60 12.64
CA ASP A 91 -13.43 -8.71 11.54
C ASP A 91 -14.51 -8.70 10.44
N GLN A 92 -15.28 -9.78 10.27
CA GLN A 92 -16.28 -9.88 9.21
C GLN A 92 -17.38 -8.82 9.34
N GLU A 93 -18.05 -8.77 10.50
CA GLU A 93 -19.11 -7.79 10.75
C GLU A 93 -18.55 -6.35 10.71
N HIS A 94 -17.36 -6.15 11.28
CA HIS A 94 -16.69 -4.86 11.28
C HIS A 94 -16.40 -4.35 9.87
N ILE A 95 -15.85 -5.19 8.99
CA ILE A 95 -15.58 -4.85 7.59
C ILE A 95 -16.89 -4.51 6.87
N GLN A 96 -17.94 -5.31 7.05
CA GLN A 96 -19.23 -5.08 6.39
C GLN A 96 -19.83 -3.72 6.80
N GLN A 97 -19.88 -3.42 8.09
CA GLN A 97 -20.39 -2.14 8.59
C GLN A 97 -19.56 -0.96 8.07
N TYR A 98 -18.23 -1.09 8.09
CA TYR A 98 -17.31 -0.07 7.60
C TYR A 98 -17.50 0.20 6.10
N MET A 99 -17.54 -0.85 5.27
CA MET A 99 -17.73 -0.73 3.83
C MET A 99 -19.12 -0.18 3.48
N ASN A 100 -20.17 -0.59 4.20
CA ASN A 100 -21.52 -0.06 4.03
C ASN A 100 -21.58 1.43 4.31
N GLY A 101 -20.88 1.91 5.34
CA GLY A 101 -20.74 3.34 5.63
C GLY A 101 -20.12 4.09 4.45
N LEU A 102 -18.96 3.65 3.98
CA LEU A 102 -18.27 4.28 2.84
C LEU A 102 -19.10 4.29 1.56
N ILE A 103 -19.85 3.22 1.29
CA ILE A 103 -20.72 3.12 0.10
C ILE A 103 -21.93 4.04 0.24
N THR A 104 -22.53 4.09 1.44
CA THR A 104 -23.72 4.91 1.74
C THR A 104 -23.40 6.41 1.70
N ASP A 105 -22.18 6.80 2.10
CA ASP A 105 -21.69 8.17 2.02
C ASP A 105 -21.59 8.67 0.56
N GLN A 106 -21.61 7.77 -0.44
CA GLN A 106 -21.50 8.06 -1.88
C GLN A 106 -20.29 8.94 -2.23
N PHE A 107 -19.26 8.86 -1.38
CA PHE A 107 -18.03 9.61 -1.51
C PHE A 107 -16.95 8.68 -2.09
N PRO A 108 -16.33 9.03 -3.23
CA PRO A 108 -15.28 8.21 -3.83
C PRO A 108 -14.12 7.98 -2.85
N PHE A 109 -13.62 6.75 -2.77
CA PHE A 109 -12.52 6.38 -1.89
C PHE A 109 -11.57 5.37 -2.56
N TRP A 110 -10.33 5.36 -2.10
CA TRP A 110 -9.35 4.32 -2.43
C TRP A 110 -9.14 3.44 -1.22
N LEU A 111 -9.23 2.12 -1.39
CA LEU A 111 -8.92 1.16 -0.35
C LEU A 111 -7.61 0.44 -0.67
N VAL A 112 -6.58 0.66 0.15
CA VAL A 112 -5.27 0.03 0.00
C VAL A 112 -5.18 -1.16 0.94
N LEU A 113 -4.90 -2.34 0.38
CA LEU A 113 -4.77 -3.58 1.13
C LEU A 113 -3.49 -4.35 0.75
N PHE A 114 -2.90 -5.00 1.74
CA PHE A 114 -1.74 -5.87 1.56
C PHE A 114 -2.15 -7.30 1.95
N PRO A 115 -2.53 -8.17 0.99
CA PRO A 115 -3.12 -9.47 1.31
C PRO A 115 -2.11 -10.46 1.91
N GLU A 116 -0.82 -10.17 1.84
CA GLU A 116 0.24 -10.91 2.57
C GLU A 116 0.08 -10.77 4.10
N GLY A 117 -0.40 -9.60 4.54
CA GLY A 117 -0.68 -9.28 5.94
C GLY A 117 0.55 -9.10 6.83
N THR A 118 1.77 -9.17 6.29
CA THR A 118 3.03 -8.96 7.02
C THR A 118 4.14 -8.54 6.07
N THR A 119 5.22 -7.98 6.62
CA THR A 119 6.45 -7.73 5.88
C THR A 119 7.19 -9.05 5.63
N ILE A 120 7.83 -9.16 4.46
CA ILE A 120 8.63 -10.31 4.07
C ILE A 120 9.89 -10.44 4.95
N HIS A 121 10.09 -11.65 5.49
CA HIS A 121 11.31 -12.06 6.19
C HIS A 121 11.60 -13.52 5.81
N LYS A 122 12.86 -13.96 5.89
CA LYS A 122 13.25 -15.32 5.48
C LYS A 122 12.41 -16.40 6.16
N GLU A 123 12.15 -16.24 7.44
CA GLU A 123 11.37 -17.15 8.26
C GLU A 123 9.89 -17.16 7.86
N TYR A 124 9.35 -16.02 7.43
CA TYR A 124 8.00 -15.95 6.88
C TYR A 124 7.91 -16.52 5.47
N VAL A 125 8.94 -16.39 4.65
CA VAL A 125 9.03 -17.05 3.34
C VAL A 125 8.99 -18.56 3.52
N THR A 126 9.82 -19.12 4.41
CA THR A 126 9.80 -20.57 4.68
C THR A 126 8.43 -21.04 5.16
N LYS A 127 7.79 -20.32 6.09
CA LYS A 127 6.43 -20.64 6.56
C LYS A 127 5.39 -20.54 5.44
N SER A 128 5.49 -19.52 4.60
CA SER A 128 4.61 -19.31 3.45
C SER A 128 4.75 -20.43 2.43
N GLN A 129 5.99 -20.88 2.13
CA GLN A 129 6.26 -21.99 1.21
C GLN A 129 5.77 -23.33 1.76
N ALA A 130 5.90 -23.57 3.07
CA ALA A 130 5.38 -24.77 3.71
C ALA A 130 3.84 -24.82 3.65
N PHE A 131 3.18 -23.69 3.90
CA PHE A 131 1.73 -23.56 3.74
C PHE A 131 1.32 -23.74 2.27
N ALA A 132 2.00 -23.09 1.33
CA ALA A 132 1.73 -23.23 -0.10
C ALA A 132 1.86 -24.69 -0.56
N ALA A 133 2.88 -25.42 -0.11
CA ALA A 133 3.06 -26.84 -0.41
C ALA A 133 1.89 -27.70 0.07
N ARG A 134 1.40 -27.44 1.29
CA ARG A 134 0.30 -28.19 1.90
C ARG A 134 -1.03 -27.96 1.17
N GLU A 135 -1.27 -26.73 0.74
CA GLU A 135 -2.51 -26.34 0.05
C GLU A 135 -2.42 -26.53 -1.48
N GLY A 136 -1.30 -27.05 -2.01
CA GLY A 136 -1.09 -27.22 -3.45
C GLY A 136 -1.00 -25.90 -4.24
N ARG A 137 -0.57 -24.82 -3.60
CA ARG A 137 -0.44 -23.48 -4.18
C ARG A 137 1.01 -23.17 -4.62
N PRO A 138 1.24 -22.16 -5.49
CA PRO A 138 2.58 -21.79 -5.93
C PRO A 138 3.49 -21.37 -4.77
N LYS A 139 4.78 -21.69 -4.90
CA LYS A 139 5.82 -21.24 -3.96
C LYS A 139 6.49 -19.99 -4.52
N PHE A 140 6.71 -19.04 -3.64
CA PHE A 140 7.28 -17.73 -3.93
C PHE A 140 8.51 -17.50 -3.04
N GLU A 141 9.50 -16.77 -3.54
CA GLU A 141 10.74 -16.41 -2.85
C GLU A 141 10.83 -14.90 -2.60
N ARG A 142 10.25 -14.09 -3.48
CA ARG A 142 10.31 -12.62 -3.42
C ARG A 142 9.06 -11.97 -2.86
N VAL A 143 7.95 -12.70 -2.84
CA VAL A 143 6.67 -12.27 -2.26
C VAL A 143 6.10 -13.35 -1.34
N LEU A 144 5.23 -12.98 -0.40
CA LEU A 144 4.52 -13.96 0.42
C LEU A 144 3.21 -14.39 -0.25
N LEU A 145 2.77 -15.61 0.03
CA LEU A 145 1.52 -16.12 -0.52
C LEU A 145 0.34 -15.24 -0.03
N PRO A 146 -0.51 -14.72 -0.93
CA PRO A 146 -1.58 -13.82 -0.55
C PRO A 146 -2.70 -14.57 0.17
N ARG A 147 -3.27 -13.92 1.20
CA ARG A 147 -4.47 -14.39 1.90
C ARG A 147 -5.71 -13.86 1.19
N THR A 148 -6.70 -14.73 0.99
CA THR A 148 -7.92 -14.44 0.24
C THR A 148 -9.05 -13.92 1.12
N THR A 149 -9.14 -14.36 2.37
CA THR A 149 -10.32 -14.17 3.23
C THR A 149 -10.71 -12.70 3.43
N GLY A 150 -9.76 -11.84 3.81
CA GLY A 150 -10.06 -10.42 4.06
C GLY A 150 -10.50 -9.70 2.78
N LEU A 151 -9.85 -9.98 1.65
CA LEU A 151 -10.22 -9.41 0.37
C LEU A 151 -11.60 -9.91 -0.09
N ARG A 152 -11.92 -11.20 0.14
CA ARG A 152 -13.25 -11.76 -0.15
C ARG A 152 -14.35 -10.98 0.58
N ILE A 153 -14.22 -10.81 1.90
CA ILE A 153 -15.21 -10.09 2.72
C ILE A 153 -15.39 -8.65 2.23
N ILE A 154 -14.29 -7.97 1.89
CA ILE A 154 -14.31 -6.60 1.35
C ILE A 154 -15.04 -6.54 0.00
N LEU A 155 -14.71 -7.46 -0.93
CA LEU A 155 -15.33 -7.51 -2.26
C LEU A 155 -16.82 -7.83 -2.16
N ASP A 156 -17.21 -8.78 -1.30
CA ASP A 156 -18.60 -9.15 -1.08
C ASP A 156 -19.40 -7.96 -0.52
N ALA A 157 -18.84 -7.20 0.43
CA ALA A 157 -19.46 -5.98 0.95
C ALA A 157 -19.55 -4.85 -0.11
N ALA A 158 -18.64 -4.84 -1.10
CA ALA A 158 -18.62 -3.88 -2.20
C ALA A 158 -19.36 -4.35 -3.46
N ALA A 159 -20.08 -5.48 -3.41
CA ALA A 159 -20.70 -6.10 -4.58
C ALA A 159 -21.73 -5.19 -5.29
N ALA A 160 -22.38 -4.29 -4.55
CA ALA A 160 -23.34 -3.34 -5.10
C ALA A 160 -22.69 -2.27 -6.00
N VAL A 161 -21.44 -1.89 -5.70
CA VAL A 161 -20.72 -0.83 -6.42
C VAL A 161 -19.69 -1.35 -7.42
N LYS A 162 -19.27 -2.62 -7.28
CA LYS A 162 -18.34 -3.32 -8.18
C LYS A 162 -17.07 -2.50 -8.46
N PRO A 163 -16.19 -2.31 -7.46
CA PRO A 163 -15.05 -1.43 -7.59
C PRO A 163 -14.02 -1.93 -8.61
N ASP A 164 -13.34 -1.00 -9.26
CA ASP A 164 -12.12 -1.30 -10.03
C ASP A 164 -11.00 -1.75 -9.09
N ILE A 165 -10.28 -2.79 -9.49
CA ILE A 165 -9.18 -3.37 -8.71
C ILE A 165 -7.88 -2.99 -9.39
N TYR A 166 -6.95 -2.38 -8.64
CA TYR A 166 -5.65 -2.01 -9.17
C TYR A 166 -4.56 -2.82 -8.50
N ASP A 167 -3.78 -3.50 -9.32
CA ASP A 167 -2.58 -4.19 -8.91
C ASP A 167 -1.37 -3.27 -9.10
N LEU A 168 -0.62 -3.03 -8.02
CA LEU A 168 0.54 -2.15 -8.01
C LEU A 168 1.77 -2.93 -7.57
N THR A 169 2.89 -2.72 -8.29
CA THR A 169 4.21 -3.22 -7.92
C THR A 169 5.20 -2.07 -7.97
N LEU A 170 5.99 -1.93 -6.90
CA LEU A 170 7.00 -0.90 -6.72
C LEU A 170 8.35 -1.59 -6.52
N ALA A 171 9.37 -1.16 -7.24
CA ALA A 171 10.74 -1.57 -7.01
C ALA A 171 11.64 -0.34 -6.90
N PHE A 172 12.45 -0.32 -5.85
CA PHE A 172 13.42 0.75 -5.63
C PHE A 172 14.73 0.42 -6.35
N PRO A 173 15.48 1.45 -6.79
CA PRO A 173 16.86 1.30 -7.24
C PRO A 173 17.67 0.49 -6.25
N SER A 174 18.68 -0.22 -6.75
CA SER A 174 19.61 -1.03 -5.96
C SER A 174 18.98 -2.24 -5.28
N TYR A 175 17.68 -2.53 -5.47
CA TYR A 175 17.09 -3.73 -4.91
C TYR A 175 17.66 -4.97 -5.60
N SER A 176 18.44 -5.75 -4.85
CA SER A 176 19.08 -6.99 -5.29
C SER A 176 18.31 -8.24 -4.86
N GLY A 177 17.13 -8.07 -4.26
CA GLY A 177 16.34 -9.17 -3.74
C GLY A 177 16.73 -9.62 -2.34
N GLU A 178 17.41 -8.80 -1.54
CA GLU A 178 17.72 -9.19 -0.18
C GLU A 178 16.44 -9.35 0.65
N VAL A 179 16.18 -10.57 1.13
CA VAL A 179 15.12 -10.84 2.10
C VAL A 179 15.73 -10.77 3.51
N PRO A 180 15.35 -9.80 4.36
CA PRO A 180 15.90 -9.67 5.71
C PRO A 180 15.53 -10.88 6.58
N SER A 181 16.46 -11.34 7.43
CA SER A 181 16.13 -12.26 8.53
C SER A 181 15.81 -11.49 9.81
N TYR A 182 15.23 -12.15 10.83
CA TYR A 182 14.99 -11.50 12.12
C TYR A 182 16.27 -10.93 12.74
N ASP A 183 17.40 -11.62 12.60
CA ASP A 183 18.69 -11.21 13.14
C ASP A 183 19.22 -9.90 12.53
N MET A 184 18.75 -9.53 11.32
CA MET A 184 19.10 -8.27 10.68
C MET A 184 18.23 -7.09 11.19
N GLY A 185 17.17 -7.38 11.94
CA GLY A 185 16.21 -6.38 12.41
C GLY A 185 15.57 -5.61 11.24
N TYR A 186 15.54 -4.28 11.35
CA TYR A 186 15.06 -3.38 10.28
C TYR A 186 16.17 -2.93 9.32
N GLY A 187 17.39 -3.46 9.46
CA GLY A 187 18.50 -3.17 8.58
C GLY A 187 18.56 -4.10 7.37
N ARG A 188 19.27 -3.66 6.33
CA ARG A 188 19.61 -4.44 5.14
C ARG A 188 21.12 -4.40 4.94
N LYS A 189 21.73 -5.50 4.49
CA LYS A 189 23.18 -5.60 4.28
C LYS A 189 23.58 -5.26 2.85
N LEU A 190 22.83 -5.77 1.88
CA LEU A 190 23.03 -5.57 0.45
C LEU A 190 22.17 -4.41 -0.05
N ASP A 191 20.91 -4.38 0.36
CA ASP A 191 19.92 -3.39 -0.08
C ASP A 191 19.90 -2.15 0.85
N ALA A 192 21.06 -1.63 1.23
CA ALA A 192 21.17 -0.56 2.22
C ALA A 192 20.57 0.78 1.76
N GLU A 193 20.46 0.99 0.45
CA GLU A 193 19.89 2.20 -0.16
C GLU A 193 18.37 2.12 -0.31
N VAL A 194 17.76 0.94 -0.13
CA VAL A 194 16.31 0.79 -0.14
C VAL A 194 15.74 1.50 1.09
N PRO A 195 14.74 2.40 0.91
CA PRO A 195 14.25 3.24 1.98
C PRO A 195 13.63 2.39 3.12
N SER A 196 14.12 2.62 4.33
CA SER A 196 13.55 2.09 5.56
C SER A 196 12.64 3.15 6.22
N MET A 197 11.70 2.73 7.06
CA MET A 197 10.88 3.69 7.82
C MET A 197 11.74 4.69 8.60
N LYS A 198 12.87 4.25 9.15
CA LYS A 198 13.83 5.09 9.86
C LYS A 198 14.48 6.13 8.95
N SER A 199 14.93 5.74 7.75
CA SER A 199 15.55 6.67 6.80
C SER A 199 14.54 7.69 6.28
N LEU A 200 13.31 7.24 6.00
CA LEU A 200 12.24 8.12 5.53
C LEU A 200 11.81 9.13 6.61
N VAL A 201 11.65 8.70 7.87
CA VAL A 201 11.36 9.59 9.01
C VAL A 201 12.51 10.57 9.27
N ALA A 202 13.75 10.16 9.03
CA ALA A 202 14.92 11.03 9.09
C ALA A 202 15.05 11.99 7.89
N GLY A 203 14.08 11.99 6.97
CA GLY A 203 14.07 12.86 5.80
C GLY A 203 15.05 12.45 4.70
N LYS A 204 15.65 11.26 4.78
CA LYS A 204 16.48 10.73 3.70
C LYS A 204 15.58 10.28 2.57
N GLN A 205 15.77 10.88 1.40
CA GLN A 205 15.09 10.46 0.19
C GLN A 205 15.82 9.28 -0.44
N PRO A 206 15.09 8.33 -1.06
CA PRO A 206 15.72 7.32 -1.89
C PRO A 206 16.40 8.01 -3.07
N ALA A 207 17.61 7.59 -3.42
CA ALA A 207 18.30 8.05 -4.62
C ALA A 207 17.91 7.17 -5.82
N GLY A 208 17.90 7.73 -7.03
CA GLY A 208 17.66 6.99 -8.28
C GLY A 208 16.21 7.01 -8.75
N SER A 209 15.83 6.09 -9.64
CA SER A 209 14.48 6.04 -10.22
C SER A 209 13.62 4.87 -9.72
N VAL A 210 12.44 5.15 -9.18
CA VAL A 210 11.51 4.09 -8.72
C VAL A 210 10.80 3.51 -9.93
N ALA A 211 10.86 2.20 -10.09
CA ALA A 211 10.06 1.49 -11.08
C ALA A 211 8.68 1.20 -10.51
N ILE A 212 7.65 1.65 -11.23
CA ILE A 212 6.25 1.44 -10.87
C ILE A 212 5.55 0.71 -12.00
N HIS A 213 4.90 -0.40 -11.67
CA HIS A 213 4.00 -1.12 -12.55
C HIS A 213 2.59 -1.07 -11.95
N SER A 214 1.62 -0.72 -12.79
CA SER A 214 0.20 -0.70 -12.42
C SER A 214 -0.64 -1.41 -13.45
N ARG A 215 -1.57 -2.27 -13.01
CA ARG A 215 -2.55 -2.92 -13.88
C ARG A 215 -3.94 -2.85 -13.28
N LYS A 216 -4.92 -2.50 -14.12
CA LYS A 216 -6.33 -2.43 -13.74
C LYS A 216 -7.05 -3.74 -14.08
N PHE A 217 -7.89 -4.19 -13.17
CA PHE A 217 -8.80 -5.33 -13.30
C PHE A 217 -10.21 -4.92 -12.92
N ARG A 218 -11.21 -5.58 -13.49
CA ARG A 218 -12.60 -5.36 -13.10
C ARG A 218 -12.94 -6.22 -11.89
N TYR A 219 -13.97 -5.82 -11.16
CA TYR A 219 -14.51 -6.57 -10.04
C TYR A 219 -14.79 -8.04 -10.41
N GLU A 220 -15.41 -8.27 -11.57
CA GLU A 220 -15.79 -9.59 -12.07
C GLU A 220 -14.59 -10.52 -12.28
N ASP A 221 -13.44 -9.96 -12.66
CA ASP A 221 -12.23 -10.73 -12.96
C ASP A 221 -11.64 -11.34 -11.67
N ALA A 222 -11.82 -10.68 -10.52
CA ALA A 222 -11.33 -11.16 -9.23
C ALA A 222 -12.33 -12.03 -8.47
N VAL A 223 -13.64 -11.74 -8.53
CA VAL A 223 -14.60 -12.45 -7.68
C VAL A 223 -14.85 -13.90 -8.09
N LYS A 224 -14.77 -14.21 -9.39
CA LYS A 224 -15.06 -15.54 -9.95
C LYS A 224 -14.15 -16.63 -9.36
N ASP A 225 -12.86 -16.35 -9.31
CA ASP A 225 -11.86 -17.21 -8.67
C ASP A 225 -10.80 -16.32 -8.02
N LEU A 226 -11.06 -15.89 -6.78
CA LEU A 226 -10.18 -14.95 -6.09
C LEU A 226 -8.84 -15.59 -5.74
N GLN A 227 -8.81 -16.88 -5.43
CA GLN A 227 -7.56 -17.55 -5.10
C GLN A 227 -6.68 -17.67 -6.35
N GLY A 228 -7.21 -18.20 -7.45
CA GLY A 228 -6.47 -18.28 -8.70
C GLY A 228 -6.09 -16.91 -9.26
N PHE A 229 -6.97 -15.91 -9.12
CA PHE A 229 -6.67 -14.52 -9.47
C PHE A 229 -5.46 -13.98 -8.69
N LEU A 230 -5.46 -14.11 -7.36
CA LEU A 230 -4.34 -13.64 -6.54
C LEU A 230 -3.07 -14.44 -6.78
N ASP A 231 -3.15 -15.76 -6.92
CA ASP A 231 -1.98 -16.61 -7.18
C ASP A 231 -1.33 -16.26 -8.53
N ALA A 232 -2.13 -16.00 -9.57
CA ALA A 232 -1.62 -15.54 -10.87
C ALA A 232 -0.94 -14.16 -10.77
N ARG A 233 -1.54 -13.20 -10.05
CA ARG A 233 -0.96 -11.87 -9.87
C ARG A 233 0.34 -11.91 -9.06
N TRP A 234 0.40 -12.75 -8.02
CA TRP A 234 1.62 -12.90 -7.23
C TRP A 234 2.73 -13.59 -8.01
N LYS A 235 2.39 -14.53 -8.90
CA LYS A 235 3.35 -15.11 -9.83
C LYS A 235 3.92 -14.07 -10.80
N GLU A 236 3.07 -13.24 -11.41
CA GLU A 236 3.53 -12.13 -12.27
C GLU A 236 4.42 -11.14 -11.51
N LYS A 237 4.13 -10.88 -10.22
CA LYS A 237 4.97 -10.03 -9.36
C LYS A 237 6.33 -10.65 -9.07
N GLU A 238 6.37 -11.93 -8.75
CA GLU A 238 7.60 -12.70 -8.53
C GLU A 238 8.51 -12.60 -9.77
N GLU A 239 7.96 -12.90 -10.96
CA GLU A 239 8.67 -12.84 -12.24
C GLU A 239 9.18 -11.42 -12.53
N ARG A 240 8.33 -10.41 -12.29
CA ARG A 240 8.70 -8.99 -12.49
C ARG A 240 9.81 -8.54 -11.55
N LEU A 241 9.78 -8.96 -10.28
CA LEU A 241 10.83 -8.65 -9.32
C LEU A 241 12.14 -9.36 -9.65
N ASN A 242 12.08 -10.62 -10.10
CA ASN A 242 13.26 -11.35 -10.56
C ASN A 242 13.90 -10.67 -11.78
N TYR A 243 13.09 -10.24 -12.76
CA TYR A 243 13.57 -9.47 -13.91
C TYR A 243 14.19 -8.14 -13.47
N PHE A 244 13.55 -7.42 -12.53
CA PHE A 244 14.07 -6.16 -12.00
C PHE A 244 15.43 -6.33 -11.31
N ILE A 245 15.64 -7.42 -10.56
CA ILE A 245 16.92 -7.68 -9.90
C ILE A 245 18.06 -7.75 -10.92
N GLU A 246 17.82 -8.37 -12.07
CA GLU A 246 18.82 -8.53 -13.13
C GLU A 246 19.00 -7.27 -13.99
N HIS A 247 17.94 -6.51 -14.23
CA HIS A 247 17.93 -5.42 -15.23
C HIS A 247 17.79 -4.02 -14.63
N GLN A 248 17.48 -3.90 -13.34
CA GLN A 248 17.14 -2.65 -12.63
C GLN A 248 16.01 -1.82 -13.29
N GLN A 249 15.16 -2.48 -14.07
CA GLN A 249 13.96 -1.96 -14.72
C GLN A 249 12.93 -3.08 -14.84
N PHE A 250 11.65 -2.75 -14.96
CA PHE A 250 10.65 -3.77 -15.31
C PHE A 250 10.74 -4.11 -16.80
N SER A 251 10.31 -5.31 -17.21
CA SER A 251 10.27 -5.75 -18.62
C SER A 251 9.16 -5.01 -19.36
N GLY A 252 9.45 -4.39 -20.51
CA GLY A 252 8.69 -3.38 -21.28
C GLY A 252 7.18 -3.56 -21.56
N GLU A 253 6.37 -3.99 -20.61
CA GLU A 253 4.92 -4.08 -20.70
C GLU A 253 4.23 -2.70 -20.56
N GLU A 254 3.05 -2.58 -21.17
CA GLU A 254 2.21 -1.38 -21.15
C GLU A 254 1.94 -0.87 -19.72
N ASN A 255 2.09 0.44 -19.51
CA ASN A 255 1.89 1.20 -18.26
C ASN A 255 3.07 1.19 -17.26
N MET A 256 4.30 1.35 -17.75
CA MET A 256 5.42 1.74 -16.89
C MET A 256 5.55 3.24 -16.73
N VAL A 257 5.81 3.67 -15.50
CA VAL A 257 6.32 5.01 -15.24
C VAL A 257 7.59 4.87 -14.41
N VAL A 258 8.71 5.23 -15.02
CA VAL A 258 10.00 5.40 -14.35
C VAL A 258 10.01 6.81 -13.78
N MET A 259 10.16 6.95 -12.46
CA MET A 259 10.22 8.26 -11.82
C MET A 259 11.60 8.53 -11.29
N GLU A 260 12.27 9.52 -11.87
CA GLU A 260 13.47 10.06 -11.27
C GLU A 260 13.11 10.79 -9.97
N LEU A 261 13.78 10.40 -8.90
CA LEU A 261 13.68 11.08 -7.61
C LEU A 261 14.66 12.26 -7.64
N SER A 262 14.14 13.48 -7.75
CA SER A 262 14.91 14.74 -7.65
C SER A 262 14.49 15.58 -6.46
#